data_AF-A0A8B6FMF9-F1
#
_entry.id   AF-A0A8B6FMF9-F1
#
_cell.length_a   1.000
_cell.length_b   1.000
_cell.length_c   1.000
_cell.angle_alpha   90.00
_cell.angle_beta   90.00
_cell.angle_gamma   90.00
#
_symmetry.space_group_name_H-M   'P 1'
#
loop_
_entity.id
_entity.type
_entity.pdbx_description
1 polymer ?
#
loop_
_entity_poly.entity_id
_entity_poly.type
_entity_poly.pdbx_seq_one_letter_code
_entity_poly.pdbx_strand_id
1 'polypeptide(L)'
;MTIECDVKPQPLPKQLKLCLKDRFASDPSAREEDVSTSCMLEFMWLNKDYCEEASPGTVEWLSSLVRKIASSSVRKGSTRHKRQASGGTPRRRKEYRMLSDNERREYHDAINQLKNDRSLTPNRYDALVRYHQVASRGAHGGPAFLAWHRYFLVLYELALQEKNPER
;
A
#
# COMPACT_ATOMS: atom_id res chain seq x y z
N MET A 1 -6.87 -11.22 -40.50
CA MET A 1 -5.74 -10.67 -39.74
C MET A 1 -5.88 -11.18 -38.31
N THR A 2 -5.23 -12.30 -38.00
CA THR A 2 -5.22 -12.92 -36.67
C THR A 2 -4.16 -12.24 -35.83
N ILE A 3 -4.56 -11.67 -34.69
CA ILE A 3 -3.61 -11.15 -33.69
C ILE A 3 -3.03 -12.40 -33.01
N GLU A 4 -1.82 -12.82 -33.40
CA GLU A 4 -1.04 -13.75 -32.58
C GLU A 4 -0.62 -13.02 -31.32
N CYS A 5 -1.23 -13.38 -30.20
CA CYS A 5 -0.75 -12.99 -28.88
C CYS A 5 0.59 -13.72 -28.67
N ASP A 6 1.72 -13.00 -28.82
CA ASP A 6 3.07 -13.51 -28.59
C ASP A 6 3.36 -13.69 -27.07
N VAL A 7 2.42 -14.32 -26.35
CA VAL A 7 2.56 -14.68 -24.94
C VAL A 7 3.21 -16.05 -24.88
N LYS A 8 4.54 -16.05 -24.83
CA LYS A 8 5.30 -17.29 -24.64
C LYS A 8 5.15 -17.77 -23.20
N PRO A 9 4.75 -19.04 -22.96
CA PRO A 9 4.64 -19.58 -21.61
C PRO A 9 6.02 -19.56 -20.94
N GLN A 10 6.14 -18.79 -19.87
CA GLN A 10 7.33 -18.77 -19.02
C GLN A 10 7.25 -19.95 -18.05
N PRO A 11 8.34 -20.73 -17.86
CA PRO A 11 8.35 -21.82 -16.91
C PRO A 11 8.18 -21.27 -15.49
N LEU A 12 7.27 -21.88 -14.72
CA LEU A 12 7.04 -21.47 -13.34
C LEU A 12 8.32 -21.66 -12.50
N PRO A 13 8.77 -20.64 -11.76
CA PRO A 13 9.96 -20.74 -10.91
C PRO A 13 9.87 -21.93 -9.94
N LYS A 14 11.00 -22.61 -9.71
CA LYS A 14 11.04 -23.86 -8.93
C LYS A 14 10.44 -23.70 -7.54
N GLN A 15 10.75 -22.60 -6.85
CA GLN A 15 10.27 -22.30 -5.50
C GLN A 15 8.75 -22.10 -5.48
N LEU A 16 8.22 -21.34 -6.43
CA LEU A 16 6.77 -21.12 -6.57
C LEU A 16 6.04 -22.44 -6.88
N LYS A 17 6.60 -23.24 -7.79
CA LYS A 17 6.06 -24.57 -8.14
C LYS A 17 6.03 -25.52 -6.94
N LEU A 18 7.05 -25.48 -6.09
CA LEU A 18 7.10 -26.31 -4.88
C LEU A 18 6.06 -25.87 -3.85
N CYS A 19 5.94 -24.56 -3.59
CA CYS A 19 4.92 -24.05 -2.67
C CYS A 19 3.50 -24.44 -3.11
N LEU A 20 3.17 -24.22 -4.39
CA LEU A 20 1.82 -24.57 -4.89
C LEU A 20 1.54 -26.07 -4.70
N LYS A 21 2.49 -26.94 -5.06
CA LYS A 21 2.35 -28.38 -4.89
C LYS A 21 2.15 -28.80 -3.44
N ASP A 22 2.96 -28.25 -2.53
CA ASP A 22 2.91 -28.57 -1.11
C ASP A 22 1.59 -28.10 -0.48
N ARG A 23 1.19 -26.85 -0.76
CA ARG A 23 -0.04 -26.26 -0.20
C ARG A 23 -1.30 -26.96 -0.68
N PHE A 24 -1.43 -27.24 -1.97
CA PHE A 24 -2.57 -27.99 -2.49
C PHE A 24 -2.62 -29.45 -1.98
N ALA A 25 -1.46 -30.06 -1.71
CA ALA A 25 -1.42 -31.39 -1.11
C ALA A 25 -1.80 -31.36 0.38
N SER A 26 -1.42 -30.31 1.10
CA SER A 26 -1.62 -30.17 2.54
C SER A 26 -3.06 -29.80 2.92
N ASP A 27 -3.73 -29.01 2.09
CA ASP A 27 -5.13 -28.60 2.29
C ASP A 27 -5.88 -28.61 0.95
N PRO A 28 -6.46 -29.75 0.57
CA PRO A 28 -7.26 -29.85 -0.65
C PRO A 28 -8.54 -29.00 -0.63
N SER A 29 -8.95 -28.49 0.53
CA SER A 29 -10.13 -27.63 0.69
C SER A 29 -9.79 -26.15 0.58
N ALA A 30 -8.50 -25.80 0.58
CA ALA A 30 -8.05 -24.43 0.42
C ALA A 30 -8.52 -23.86 -0.92
N ARG A 31 -8.97 -22.61 -0.90
CA ARG A 31 -9.30 -21.89 -2.12
C ARG A 31 -8.03 -21.72 -2.95
N GLU A 32 -8.13 -22.01 -4.24
CA GLU A 32 -7.03 -21.86 -5.18
C GLU A 32 -6.41 -20.46 -5.14
N GLU A 33 -7.26 -19.43 -4.99
CA GLU A 33 -6.86 -18.03 -4.86
C GLU A 33 -5.95 -17.78 -3.63
N ASP A 34 -6.27 -18.40 -2.49
CA ASP A 34 -5.52 -18.21 -1.24
C ASP A 34 -4.16 -18.91 -1.33
N VAL A 35 -4.13 -20.13 -1.87
CA VAL A 35 -2.90 -20.89 -2.10
C VAL A 35 -1.99 -20.16 -3.10
N SER A 36 -2.57 -19.72 -4.22
CA SER A 36 -1.85 -18.99 -5.26
C SER A 36 -1.28 -17.67 -4.74
N THR A 37 -2.09 -16.87 -4.05
CA THR A 37 -1.66 -15.58 -3.48
C THR A 37 -0.56 -15.77 -2.45
N SER A 38 -0.73 -16.73 -1.53
CA SER A 38 0.27 -17.03 -0.50
C SER A 38 1.62 -17.44 -1.11
N CYS A 39 1.59 -18.38 -2.06
CA CYS A 39 2.80 -18.87 -2.71
C CYS A 39 3.47 -17.82 -3.60
N MET A 40 2.70 -16.99 -4.32
CA MET A 40 3.24 -15.89 -5.11
C MET A 40 3.91 -14.85 -4.22
N LEU A 41 3.26 -14.46 -3.12
CA LEU A 41 3.86 -13.54 -2.15
C LEU A 41 5.14 -14.14 -1.58
N GLU A 42 5.12 -15.38 -1.10
CA GLU A 42 6.29 -16.07 -0.57
C GLU A 42 7.44 -16.13 -1.59
N PHE A 43 7.14 -16.44 -2.85
CA PHE A 43 8.11 -16.41 -3.93
C PHE A 43 8.71 -15.01 -4.11
N MET A 44 7.89 -13.96 -4.21
CA MET A 44 8.35 -12.58 -4.34
C MET A 44 9.22 -12.14 -3.15
N TRP A 45 8.93 -12.66 -1.95
CA TRP A 45 9.70 -12.40 -0.74
C TRP A 45 11.07 -13.09 -0.71
N LEU A 46 11.13 -14.36 -1.11
CA LEU A 46 12.36 -15.15 -1.11
C LEU A 46 13.32 -14.68 -2.20
N ASN A 47 12.79 -14.17 -3.32
CA ASN A 47 13.57 -13.68 -4.45
C ASN A 47 13.72 -12.16 -4.33
N LYS A 48 14.42 -11.72 -3.28
CA LYS A 48 14.68 -10.31 -2.91
C LYS A 48 15.30 -9.46 -4.02
N ASP A 49 15.70 -10.01 -5.15
CA ASP A 49 16.20 -9.27 -6.31
C ASP A 49 15.19 -8.26 -6.90
N TYR A 50 13.90 -8.34 -6.51
CA TYR A 50 12.88 -7.31 -6.80
C TYR A 50 12.96 -6.05 -5.92
N CYS A 51 13.92 -5.99 -5.01
CA CYS A 51 14.05 -4.93 -4.02
C CYS A 51 15.14 -3.94 -4.44
N GLU A 52 14.91 -3.13 -5.48
CA GLU A 52 15.76 -1.96 -5.68
C GLU A 52 15.77 -1.13 -4.39
N GLU A 53 16.98 -0.76 -3.93
CA GLU A 53 17.11 0.03 -2.72
C GLU A 53 16.43 1.38 -2.93
N ALA A 54 15.50 1.70 -2.02
CA ALA A 54 14.87 3.02 -2.02
C ALA A 54 15.95 4.07 -1.75
N SER A 55 15.96 5.15 -2.53
CA SER A 55 16.89 6.25 -2.33
C SER A 55 16.78 6.80 -0.90
N PRO A 56 17.85 7.35 -0.30
CA PRO A 56 17.78 7.97 1.01
C PRO A 56 16.67 9.04 1.12
N GLY A 57 16.44 9.80 0.02
CA GLY A 57 15.35 10.76 -0.06
C GLY A 57 13.96 10.12 0.04
N THR A 58 13.78 8.93 -0.52
CA THR A 58 12.53 8.15 -0.42
C THR A 58 12.27 7.73 1.02
N VAL A 59 13.30 7.26 1.72
CA VAL A 59 13.21 6.86 3.13
C VAL A 59 12.88 8.06 4.01
N GLU A 60 13.51 9.21 3.76
CA GLU A 60 13.24 10.43 4.51
C GLU A 60 11.82 10.96 4.26
N TRP A 61 11.37 10.93 3.00
CA TRP A 61 9.99 11.31 2.67
C TRP A 61 8.95 10.42 3.36
N LEU A 62 9.10 9.09 3.30
CA LEU A 62 8.22 8.16 4.01
C LEU A 62 8.24 8.43 5.53
N SER A 63 9.42 8.66 6.10
CA SER A 63 9.57 8.99 7.52
C SER A 63 8.87 10.30 7.87
N SER A 64 8.85 11.28 6.96
CA SER A 64 8.14 12.54 7.15
C SER A 64 6.62 12.34 7.26
N LEU A 65 6.03 11.44 6.46
CA LEU A 65 4.61 11.09 6.54
C LEU A 65 4.29 10.40 7.87
N VAL A 66 5.13 9.47 8.30
CA VAL A 66 5.02 8.79 9.61
C VAL A 66 5.03 9.81 10.75
N ARG A 67 5.96 10.77 10.72
CA ARG A 67 6.05 11.86 11.71
C ARG A 67 4.79 12.73 11.71
N LYS A 68 4.21 13.06 10.54
CA LYS A 68 2.94 13.81 10.43
C LYS A 68 1.78 13.09 11.14
N ILE A 69 1.70 11.76 11.04
CA ILE A 69 0.68 10.97 11.75
C ILE A 69 0.92 11.02 13.28
N ALA A 70 2.17 10.82 13.70
CA ALA A 70 2.52 10.88 15.12
C ALA A 70 2.25 12.25 15.74
N SER A 71 2.64 13.34 15.06
CA SER A 71 2.41 14.71 15.53
C SER A 71 0.93 15.11 15.56
N SER A 72 0.12 14.56 14.64
CA SER A 72 -1.34 14.75 14.67
C SER A 72 -2.01 14.04 15.86
N SER A 73 -1.32 13.05 16.45
CA SER A 73 -1.80 12.25 17.58
C SER A 73 -1.34 12.79 18.94
N VAL A 74 -0.27 13.59 18.98
CA VAL A 74 0.30 14.16 20.22
C VAL A 74 -0.19 15.60 20.41
N ARG A 75 -1.22 15.78 21.24
CA ARG A 75 -1.55 17.11 21.78
C ARG A 75 -0.43 17.53 22.74
N LYS A 76 0.36 18.53 22.36
CA LYS A 76 1.24 19.25 23.30
C LYS A 76 0.37 19.89 24.40
N GLY A 77 0.49 19.39 25.63
CA GLY A 77 0.01 20.06 26.85
C GLY A 77 -1.51 20.12 27.03
N SER A 78 -2.10 19.10 27.65
CA SER A 78 -3.30 19.29 28.47
C SER A 78 -3.34 18.23 29.56
N THR A 79 -3.10 18.65 30.80
CA THR A 79 -3.22 17.83 32.02
C THR A 79 -4.67 17.45 32.37
N ARG A 80 -5.61 17.54 31.41
CA ARG A 80 -6.99 17.06 31.56
C ARG A 80 -7.51 16.53 30.23
N HIS A 81 -7.78 15.22 30.19
CA HIS A 81 -8.34 14.54 29.02
C HIS A 81 -9.84 14.84 28.91
N LYS A 82 -10.25 15.77 28.04
CA LYS A 82 -11.57 15.63 27.41
C LYS A 82 -11.50 14.36 26.56
N ARG A 83 -12.33 13.36 26.88
CA ARG A 83 -12.51 12.11 26.10
C ARG A 83 -13.08 12.35 24.69
N GLN A 84 -13.37 13.59 24.33
CA GLN A 84 -13.87 13.98 23.02
C GLN A 84 -12.70 14.33 22.10
N ALA A 85 -12.76 13.84 20.87
CA ALA A 85 -11.91 14.33 19.77
C ALA A 85 -12.00 15.86 19.74
N SER A 86 -10.87 16.53 19.51
CA SER A 86 -10.78 17.99 19.56
C SER A 86 -11.65 18.56 18.44
N GLY A 87 -12.27 19.71 18.68
CA GLY A 87 -13.24 20.37 17.79
C GLY A 87 -12.67 20.91 16.48
N GLY A 88 -11.68 20.25 15.89
CA GLY A 88 -11.39 20.39 14.46
C GLY A 88 -12.47 19.68 13.64
N THR A 89 -12.67 20.12 12.40
CA THR A 89 -13.58 19.43 11.48
C THR A 89 -13.04 18.04 11.19
N PRO A 90 -13.77 16.96 11.50
CA PRO A 90 -13.31 15.61 11.21
C PRO A 90 -13.21 15.43 9.69
N ARG A 91 -12.11 14.82 9.22
CA ARG A 91 -11.97 14.46 7.81
C ARG A 91 -13.07 13.46 7.44
N ARG A 92 -13.85 13.77 6.40
CA ARG A 92 -14.95 12.92 5.93
C ARG A 92 -14.50 12.14 4.70
N ARG A 93 -14.44 10.81 4.82
CA ARG A 93 -14.24 9.91 3.68
C ARG A 93 -15.58 9.61 3.03
N LYS A 94 -15.69 9.85 1.72
CA LYS A 94 -16.90 9.57 0.93
C LYS A 94 -16.74 8.24 0.21
N GLU A 95 -17.86 7.56 -0.02
CA GLU A 95 -17.90 6.47 -1.00
C GLU A 95 -17.66 7.05 -2.40
N TYR A 96 -16.97 6.30 -3.27
CA TYR A 96 -16.46 6.80 -4.55
C TYR A 96 -17.55 7.29 -5.52
N ARG A 97 -18.73 6.67 -5.55
CA ARG A 97 -19.87 7.07 -6.39
C ARG A 97 -20.58 8.31 -5.86
N MET A 98 -20.37 8.68 -4.60
CA MET A 98 -20.86 9.94 -4.03
C MET A 98 -19.95 11.14 -4.34
N LEU A 99 -18.81 10.92 -5.01
CA LEU A 99 -17.92 11.99 -5.42
C LEU A 99 -18.46 12.71 -6.66
N SER A 100 -18.42 14.05 -6.65
CA SER A 100 -18.66 14.80 -7.89
C SER A 100 -17.57 14.51 -8.93
N ASP A 101 -17.86 14.78 -10.21
CA ASP A 101 -16.88 14.59 -11.28
C ASP A 101 -15.57 15.33 -11.03
N ASN A 102 -15.66 16.51 -10.41
CA ASN A 102 -14.47 17.28 -10.05
C ASN A 102 -13.66 16.60 -8.94
N GLU A 103 -14.33 16.11 -7.89
CA GLU A 103 -13.63 15.40 -6.81
C GLU A 103 -12.96 14.11 -7.32
N ARG A 104 -13.60 13.39 -8.25
CA ARG A 104 -13.03 12.19 -8.88
C ARG A 104 -11.82 12.52 -9.74
N ARG A 105 -11.88 13.59 -10.55
CA ARG A 105 -10.74 14.04 -11.35
C ARG A 105 -9.56 14.44 -10.47
N GLU A 106 -9.80 15.25 -9.44
CA GLU A 106 -8.78 15.69 -8.48
C GLU A 106 -8.11 14.50 -7.77
N TYR A 107 -8.90 13.51 -7.36
CA TYR A 107 -8.38 12.30 -6.73
C TYR A 107 -7.47 11.51 -7.67
N HIS A 108 -7.90 11.25 -8.91
CA HIS A 108 -7.08 10.53 -9.89
C HIS A 108 -5.85 11.31 -10.33
N ASP A 109 -5.96 12.63 -10.49
CA ASP A 109 -4.84 13.48 -10.83
C ASP A 109 -3.75 13.43 -9.75
N ALA A 110 -4.11 13.52 -8.47
CA ALA A 110 -3.16 13.37 -7.37
C ALA A 110 -2.44 12.01 -7.40
N ILE A 111 -3.14 10.93 -7.74
CA ILE A 111 -2.53 9.59 -7.92
C ILE A 111 -1.52 9.60 -9.06
N ASN A 112 -1.91 10.12 -10.21
CA ASN A 112 -1.06 10.20 -11.39
C ASN A 112 0.17 11.06 -11.12
N GLN A 113 0.01 12.17 -10.39
CA GLN A 113 1.12 13.01 -9.95
C GLN A 113 2.10 12.23 -9.07
N LEU A 114 1.63 11.42 -8.11
CA LEU A 114 2.52 10.57 -7.29
C LEU A 114 3.26 9.52 -8.12
N LYS A 115 2.59 8.91 -9.10
CA LYS A 115 3.17 7.88 -9.97
C LYS A 115 4.19 8.44 -10.96
N ASN A 116 3.93 9.65 -11.49
CA ASN A 116 4.80 10.34 -12.44
C ASN A 116 5.92 11.15 -11.77
N ASP A 117 5.89 11.31 -10.44
CA ASP A 117 6.91 12.03 -9.70
C ASP A 117 8.24 11.26 -9.65
N ARG A 118 9.18 11.66 -10.51
CA ARG A 118 10.53 11.09 -10.59
C ARG A 118 11.56 11.77 -9.67
N SER A 119 11.13 12.62 -8.72
CA SER A 119 12.04 13.26 -7.77
C SER A 119 12.65 12.29 -6.75
N LEU A 120 12.07 11.10 -6.60
CA LEU A 120 12.49 10.03 -5.71
C LEU A 120 12.58 8.71 -6.48
N THR A 121 13.41 7.78 -5.98
CA THR A 121 13.55 6.44 -6.52
C THR A 121 13.20 5.38 -5.46
N PRO A 122 12.22 4.49 -5.71
CA PRO A 122 11.23 4.56 -6.78
C PRO A 122 10.32 5.81 -6.61
N ASN A 123 9.48 6.12 -7.61
CA ASN A 123 8.53 7.25 -7.51
C ASN A 123 7.65 7.11 -6.25
N ARG A 124 7.03 8.21 -5.82
CA ARG A 124 6.29 8.26 -4.55
C ARG A 124 5.18 7.21 -4.45
N TYR A 125 4.47 6.92 -5.54
CA TYR A 125 3.45 5.88 -5.54
C TYR A 125 4.06 4.49 -5.32
N ASP A 126 5.11 4.17 -6.09
CA ASP A 126 5.80 2.89 -5.99
C ASP A 126 6.56 2.74 -4.67
N ALA A 127 7.01 3.84 -4.05
CA ALA A 127 7.56 3.84 -2.70
C ALA A 127 6.53 3.41 -1.64
N LEU A 128 5.25 3.83 -1.78
CA LEU A 128 4.17 3.38 -0.91
C LEU A 128 3.81 1.91 -1.17
N VAL A 129 3.76 1.48 -2.43
CA VAL A 129 3.59 0.05 -2.79
C VAL A 129 4.71 -0.78 -2.18
N ARG A 130 5.95 -0.30 -2.26
CA ARG A 130 7.12 -0.95 -1.70
C ARG A 130 7.04 -1.02 -0.17
N TYR A 131 6.60 0.04 0.49
CA TYR A 131 6.36 0.06 1.93
C TYR A 131 5.32 -0.99 2.37
N HIS A 132 4.25 -1.18 1.57
CA HIS A 132 3.30 -2.28 1.80
C HIS A 132 3.93 -3.65 1.57
N GLN A 133 4.67 -3.82 0.45
CA GLN A 133 5.34 -5.08 0.13
C GLN A 133 6.24 -5.53 1.28
N VAL A 134 7.11 -4.66 1.82
CA VAL A 134 8.01 -5.01 2.94
C VAL A 134 7.30 -5.24 4.27
N ALA A 135 6.01 -4.91 4.38
CA ALA A 135 5.19 -5.20 5.55
C ALA A 135 4.24 -6.38 5.35
N SER A 136 4.12 -6.93 4.12
CA SER A 136 3.04 -7.85 3.74
C SER A 136 2.88 -9.05 4.68
N ARG A 137 3.96 -9.67 5.18
CA ARG A 137 3.87 -10.79 6.14
C ARG A 137 3.22 -10.43 7.48
N GLY A 138 3.42 -9.20 7.96
CA GLY A 138 2.83 -8.71 9.21
C GLY A 138 1.51 -7.95 8.99
N ALA A 139 1.28 -7.46 7.77
CA ALA A 139 0.09 -6.72 7.39
C ALA A 139 -1.10 -7.63 7.04
N HIS A 140 -0.87 -8.91 6.73
CA HIS A 140 -1.90 -9.86 6.28
C HIS A 140 -1.99 -11.10 7.17
N GLY A 141 -3.15 -11.76 7.19
CA GLY A 141 -3.35 -13.05 7.86
C GLY A 141 -3.27 -13.04 9.39
N GLY A 142 -3.11 -11.87 10.02
CA GLY A 142 -2.93 -11.73 11.47
C GLY A 142 -3.72 -10.59 12.11
N PRO A 143 -3.66 -10.45 13.45
CA PRO A 143 -4.45 -9.47 14.21
C PRO A 143 -4.11 -8.01 13.86
N ALA A 144 -2.93 -7.76 13.30
CA ALA A 144 -2.51 -6.43 12.87
C ALA A 144 -3.17 -5.99 11.55
N PHE A 145 -3.86 -6.86 10.81
CA PHE A 145 -4.39 -6.58 9.48
C PHE A 145 -5.18 -5.27 9.40
N LEU A 146 -6.21 -5.11 10.24
CA LEU A 146 -7.07 -3.93 10.21
C LEU A 146 -6.34 -2.65 10.65
N ALA A 147 -5.53 -2.74 11.70
CA ALA A 147 -4.82 -1.58 12.24
C ALA A 147 -3.73 -1.10 11.28
N TRP A 148 -2.96 -2.03 10.70
CA TRP A 148 -1.89 -1.72 9.76
C TRP A 148 -2.46 -1.09 8.47
N HIS A 149 -3.52 -1.66 7.88
CA HIS A 149 -4.12 -1.08 6.67
C HIS A 149 -4.78 0.27 6.94
N ARG A 150 -5.41 0.47 8.11
CA ARG A 150 -5.92 1.79 8.51
C ARG A 150 -4.81 2.82 8.56
N TYR A 151 -3.67 2.47 9.16
CA TYR A 151 -2.49 3.34 9.23
C TYR A 151 -1.92 3.62 7.84
N PHE A 152 -1.78 2.60 7.00
CA PHE A 152 -1.30 2.71 5.62
C PHE A 152 -2.19 3.64 4.78
N LEU A 153 -3.52 3.55 4.91
CA LEU A 153 -4.44 4.45 4.21
C LEU A 153 -4.30 5.91 4.66
N VAL A 154 -3.92 6.18 5.91
CA VAL A 154 -3.63 7.55 6.36
C VAL A 154 -2.32 8.06 5.76
N LEU A 155 -1.29 7.22 5.65
CA LEU A 155 -0.05 7.59 4.93
C LEU A 155 -0.34 7.93 3.47
N TYR A 156 -1.12 7.08 2.80
CA TYR A 156 -1.55 7.30 1.42
C TYR A 156 -2.35 8.59 1.25
N GLU A 157 -3.30 8.87 2.15
CA GLU A 157 -4.07 10.12 2.17
C GLU A 157 -3.17 11.35 2.33
N LEU A 158 -2.20 11.32 3.25
CA LEU A 158 -1.24 12.41 3.42
C LEU A 158 -0.37 12.63 2.16
N ALA A 159 0.04 11.56 1.48
CA ALA A 159 0.79 11.66 0.23
C ALA A 159 -0.04 12.32 -0.89
N LEU A 160 -1.32 11.97 -1.01
CA LEU A 160 -2.22 12.63 -1.97
C LEU A 160 -2.44 14.11 -1.65
N GLN A 161 -2.58 14.46 -0.38
CA GLN A 161 -2.72 15.86 0.06
C GLN A 161 -1.49 16.72 -0.25
N GLU A 162 -0.29 16.14 -0.37
CA GLU A 162 0.89 16.89 -0.83
C GLU A 162 0.79 17.31 -2.30
N LYS A 163 0.00 16.60 -3.12
CA LYS A 163 -0.24 16.94 -4.54
C LYS A 163 -1.50 17.79 -4.74
N ASN A 164 -2.45 17.70 -3.81
CA ASN A 164 -3.66 18.53 -3.81
C ASN A 164 -3.99 18.99 -2.37
N PRO A 165 -3.42 20.13 -1.92
CA PRO A 165 -3.51 20.59 -0.52
C PRO A 165 -4.82 21.29 -0.17
N GLU A 166 -5.65 21.66 -1.15
CA GLU A 166 -6.90 22.42 -0.95
C GLU A 166 -8.08 21.56 -0.42
N ARG A 167 -7.82 20.36 0.11
CA ARG A 167 -8.83 19.43 0.67
C ARG A 167 -8.42 18.69 1.95
#